data_AF-A0A1S3T3L2-F1
#
_entry.id   AF-A0A1S3T3L2-F1
#
_cell.length_a   1.000
_cell.length_b   1.000
_cell.length_c   1.000
_cell.angle_alpha   90.00
_cell.angle_beta   90.00
_cell.angle_gamma   90.00
#
_symmetry.space_group_name_H-M   'P 1'
#
loop_
_entity.id
_entity.type
_entity.pdbx_description
1 polymer ?
#
loop_
_entity_poly.entity_id
_entity_poly.type
_entity_poly.pdbx_seq_one_letter_code
_entity_poly.pdbx_strand_id
1 'polypeptide(L)'
;MANIDVGNAGDLQSQIILPHDYPSAAPPVYQINAAWLRGPDRKTLSNSLEELYVENTGESILYLWVEKIREFLLEKSQSTDTVEQPEVRNMATEEEEVADDVEMPDYRTLKLNKENVHLFENHSSDEELPPIKLGETITERRSTFQPHLAPVVTPRQVRMVLDKLFENKKIASATHNIYAYRIYCEEKQSFLQDCEDDGETAAGGRLLHLLQILDVRNVLVVVSRWYGGILLGPDRFKHINNSARNILVQEGYTSSADEASKAGGKNKKSKSKKTK
;
A
#
# COMPACT_ATOMS: atom_id res chain seq x y z
N MET A 1 -19.31 1.16 -5.33
CA MET A 1 -18.78 -0.20 -5.10
C MET A 1 -17.33 -0.21 -5.58
N ALA A 2 -16.38 -0.43 -4.67
CA ALA A 2 -14.97 -0.63 -5.04
C ALA A 2 -14.70 -2.13 -5.17
N ASN A 3 -14.01 -2.52 -6.24
CA ASN A 3 -13.70 -3.92 -6.54
C ASN A 3 -12.18 -4.13 -6.37
N ILE A 4 -11.80 -5.08 -5.53
CA ILE A 4 -10.40 -5.49 -5.34
C ILE A 4 -10.25 -6.90 -5.90
N ASP A 5 -9.43 -7.06 -6.95
CA ASP A 5 -9.05 -8.36 -7.49
C ASP A 5 -7.88 -8.91 -6.65
N VAL A 6 -8.09 -10.06 -6.01
CA VAL A 6 -7.16 -10.61 -5.00
C VAL A 6 -6.27 -11.72 -5.60
N GLY A 7 -6.37 -11.99 -6.90
CA GLY A 7 -5.37 -12.77 -7.62
C GLY A 7 -5.91 -13.60 -8.77
N ASN A 8 -5.06 -13.85 -9.76
CA ASN A 8 -5.32 -14.70 -10.92
C ASN A 8 -4.24 -15.78 -11.01
N ALA A 9 -4.55 -16.99 -10.54
CA ALA A 9 -3.70 -18.16 -10.64
C ALA A 9 -4.58 -19.36 -11.04
N GLY A 10 -4.77 -19.56 -12.34
CA GLY A 10 -5.68 -20.60 -12.86
C GLY A 10 -7.15 -20.27 -12.64
N ASP A 11 -7.98 -21.30 -12.46
CA ASP A 11 -9.47 -21.29 -12.37
C ASP A 11 -10.03 -20.61 -11.10
N LEU A 12 -9.28 -19.64 -10.55
CA LEU A 12 -9.56 -18.96 -9.29
C LEU A 12 -9.63 -17.44 -9.49
N GLN A 13 -10.82 -16.87 -9.30
CA GLN A 13 -11.06 -15.43 -9.33
C GLN A 13 -11.64 -14.98 -7.99
N SER A 14 -11.03 -13.98 -7.35
CA SER A 14 -11.51 -13.47 -6.07
C SER A 14 -11.70 -11.95 -6.12
N GLN A 15 -12.90 -11.49 -5.78
CA GLN A 15 -13.30 -10.08 -5.80
C GLN A 15 -13.83 -9.68 -4.43
N ILE A 16 -13.32 -8.58 -3.89
CA ILE A 16 -13.89 -7.95 -2.69
C ILE A 16 -14.65 -6.68 -3.13
N ILE A 17 -15.90 -6.58 -2.69
CA ILE A 17 -16.85 -5.50 -2.96
C ILE A 17 -17.08 -4.74 -1.66
N LEU A 18 -16.79 -3.45 -1.64
CA LEU A 18 -17.00 -2.62 -0.45
C LEU A 18 -18.41 -1.99 -0.47
N PRO A 19 -19.29 -2.30 0.51
CA PRO A 19 -20.54 -1.58 0.68
C PRO A 19 -20.27 -0.14 1.16
N HIS A 20 -21.23 0.76 0.92
CA HIS A 20 -21.11 2.18 1.26
C HIS A 20 -20.96 2.46 2.76
N ASP A 21 -21.41 1.53 3.60
CA ASP A 21 -21.37 1.63 5.06
C ASP A 21 -20.15 0.95 5.69
N TYR A 22 -19.24 0.39 4.89
CA TYR A 22 -17.96 -0.14 5.37
C TYR A 22 -16.96 0.99 5.67
N PRO A 23 -16.13 0.89 6.72
CA PRO A 23 -16.03 -0.18 7.73
C PRO A 23 -16.96 0.01 8.94
N SER A 24 -17.82 1.02 8.94
CA SER A 24 -18.53 1.49 10.13
C SER A 24 -19.73 0.63 10.53
N ALA A 25 -20.51 0.10 9.58
CA ALA A 25 -21.75 -0.61 9.88
C ALA A 25 -22.00 -1.89 9.05
N ALA A 26 -21.13 -2.21 8.09
CA ALA A 26 -21.21 -3.45 7.32
C ALA A 26 -19.81 -3.97 6.95
N PRO A 27 -19.58 -5.31 6.95
CA PRO A 27 -18.33 -5.90 6.49
C PRO A 27 -18.17 -5.75 4.96
N PRO A 28 -16.95 -5.93 4.41
CA PRO A 28 -16.76 -6.10 2.99
C PRO A 28 -17.56 -7.31 2.49
N VAL A 29 -17.95 -7.31 1.22
CA VAL A 29 -18.55 -8.48 0.57
C VAL A 29 -17.47 -9.14 -0.28
N TYR A 30 -17.41 -10.47 -0.31
CA TYR A 30 -16.44 -11.18 -1.14
C TYR A 30 -17.14 -12.11 -2.14
N GLN A 31 -16.57 -12.26 -3.32
CA GLN A 31 -16.93 -13.23 -4.34
C GLN A 31 -15.69 -14.03 -4.70
N ILE A 32 -15.66 -15.31 -4.35
CA ILE A 32 -14.56 -16.21 -4.71
C ILE A 32 -15.14 -17.27 -5.64
N ASN A 33 -14.68 -17.25 -6.88
CA ASN A 33 -15.00 -18.24 -7.89
C ASN A 33 -13.82 -19.22 -7.99
N ALA A 34 -13.99 -20.39 -7.39
CA ALA A 34 -13.01 -21.48 -7.40
C ALA A 34 -13.78 -22.80 -7.49
N ALA A 35 -13.54 -23.60 -8.53
CA ALA A 35 -14.31 -24.81 -8.80
C ALA A 35 -14.30 -25.84 -7.64
N TRP A 36 -13.20 -25.84 -6.87
CA TRP A 36 -12.93 -26.71 -5.74
C TRP A 36 -13.43 -26.17 -4.38
N LEU A 37 -13.79 -24.89 -4.28
CA LEU A 37 -14.24 -24.26 -3.03
C LEU A 37 -15.75 -24.49 -2.82
N ARG A 38 -16.14 -25.71 -2.44
CA ARG A 38 -17.55 -26.09 -2.20
C ARG A 38 -17.80 -26.59 -0.79
N GLY A 39 -19.04 -26.43 -0.31
CA GLY A 39 -19.53 -26.99 0.95
C GLY A 39 -18.76 -26.52 2.19
N PRO A 40 -18.09 -27.44 2.93
CA PRO A 40 -17.49 -27.14 4.24
C PRO A 40 -16.36 -26.10 4.17
N ASP A 41 -15.54 -26.11 3.13
CA ASP A 41 -14.39 -25.21 3.01
C ASP A 41 -14.82 -23.75 2.84
N ARG A 42 -15.88 -23.51 2.07
CA ARG A 42 -16.48 -22.18 1.93
C ARG A 42 -17.04 -21.67 3.26
N LYS A 43 -17.63 -22.55 4.06
CA LYS A 43 -18.16 -22.22 5.38
C LYS A 43 -17.05 -21.85 6.35
N THR A 44 -15.95 -22.60 6.35
CA THR A 44 -14.76 -22.31 7.17
C THR A 44 -14.15 -20.96 6.84
N LEU A 45 -13.98 -20.65 5.55
CA LEU A 45 -13.49 -19.34 5.12
C LEU A 45 -14.45 -18.22 5.51
N SER A 46 -15.76 -18.40 5.30
CA SER A 46 -16.77 -17.40 5.67
C SER A 46 -16.76 -17.10 7.16
N ASN A 47 -16.70 -18.14 8.01
CA ASN A 47 -16.65 -17.97 9.46
C ASN A 47 -15.40 -17.21 9.91
N SER A 48 -14.25 -17.52 9.30
CA SER A 48 -12.98 -16.85 9.63
C SER A 48 -12.99 -15.36 9.24
N LEU A 49 -13.62 -15.01 8.11
CA LEU A 49 -13.74 -13.63 7.67
C LEU A 49 -14.73 -12.83 8.53
N GLU A 50 -15.83 -13.45 8.94
CA GLU A 50 -16.81 -12.85 9.87
C GLU A 50 -16.19 -12.60 11.24
N GLU A 51 -15.42 -13.57 11.78
CA GLU A 51 -14.70 -13.42 13.04
C GLU A 51 -13.73 -12.23 12.99
N LEU A 52 -12.95 -12.11 11.90
CA LEU A 52 -12.05 -10.97 11.68
C LEU A 52 -12.79 -9.62 11.62
N TYR A 53 -14.02 -9.60 11.09
CA TYR A 53 -14.83 -8.37 11.09
C TYR A 53 -15.33 -8.01 12.49
N VAL A 54 -15.89 -8.99 13.22
CA VAL A 54 -16.41 -8.77 14.58
C VAL A 54 -15.30 -8.26 15.50
N GLU A 55 -14.11 -8.85 15.42
CA GLU A 55 -12.95 -8.46 16.21
C GLU A 55 -12.46 -7.03 15.95
N ASN A 56 -12.73 -6.49 14.75
CA ASN A 56 -12.18 -5.22 14.28
C ASN A 56 -13.30 -4.28 13.77
N THR A 57 -14.45 -4.30 14.46
CA THR A 57 -15.64 -3.52 14.07
C THR A 57 -15.30 -2.02 14.07
N GLY A 58 -15.59 -1.32 12.95
CA GLY A 58 -15.28 0.10 12.79
C GLY A 58 -13.88 0.39 12.26
N GLU A 59 -13.04 -0.64 12.05
CA GLU A 59 -11.70 -0.52 11.48
C GLU A 59 -11.60 -1.14 10.08
N SER A 60 -10.61 -0.69 9.29
CA SER A 60 -10.41 -1.19 7.92
C SER A 60 -9.71 -2.55 7.91
N ILE A 61 -10.48 -3.64 7.92
CA ILE A 61 -10.02 -5.03 7.81
C ILE A 61 -9.62 -5.54 6.42
N LEU A 62 -9.56 -4.70 5.38
CA LEU A 62 -9.34 -5.18 4.00
C LEU A 62 -8.06 -6.00 3.85
N TYR A 63 -6.96 -5.54 4.45
CA TYR A 63 -5.70 -6.27 4.40
C TYR A 63 -5.80 -7.60 5.15
N LEU A 64 -6.44 -7.60 6.34
CA LEU A 64 -6.66 -8.83 7.12
C LEU A 64 -7.48 -9.85 6.33
N TRP A 65 -8.53 -9.39 5.63
CA TRP A 65 -9.35 -10.23 4.77
C TRP A 65 -8.58 -10.76 3.56
N VAL A 66 -7.83 -9.89 2.88
CA VAL A 66 -7.01 -10.27 1.73
C VAL A 66 -5.95 -11.30 2.11
N GLU A 67 -5.21 -11.07 3.20
CA GLU A 67 -4.22 -12.03 3.69
C GLU A 67 -4.89 -13.33 4.15
N LYS A 68 -6.03 -13.27 4.85
CA LYS A 68 -6.72 -14.48 5.30
C LYS A 68 -7.22 -15.33 4.13
N ILE A 69 -7.76 -14.69 3.08
CA ILE A 69 -8.15 -15.37 1.84
C ILE A 69 -6.90 -15.98 1.20
N ARG A 70 -5.80 -15.22 1.09
CA ARG A 70 -4.54 -15.69 0.50
C ARG A 70 -3.96 -16.90 1.25
N GLU A 71 -3.89 -16.85 2.57
CA GLU A 71 -3.44 -17.95 3.43
C GLU A 71 -4.30 -19.19 3.21
N PHE A 72 -5.63 -19.04 3.23
CA PHE A 72 -6.56 -20.14 3.02
C PHE A 72 -6.38 -20.80 1.65
N LEU A 73 -6.19 -19.99 0.60
CA LEU A 73 -5.92 -20.48 -0.74
C LEU A 73 -4.57 -21.22 -0.83
N LEU A 74 -3.54 -20.71 -0.15
CA LEU A 74 -2.22 -21.31 -0.11
C LEU A 74 -2.24 -22.66 0.62
N GLU A 75 -2.91 -22.74 1.77
CA GLU A 75 -3.06 -23.95 2.57
C GLU A 75 -3.77 -25.06 1.78
N LYS A 76 -4.81 -24.69 1.02
CA LYS A 76 -5.54 -25.63 0.16
C LYS A 76 -4.73 -26.09 -1.05
N SER A 77 -3.89 -25.23 -1.63
CA SER A 77 -2.98 -25.62 -2.72
C SER A 77 -1.92 -26.63 -2.26
N GLN A 78 -1.43 -26.51 -1.02
CA GLN A 78 -0.48 -27.47 -0.44
C GLN A 78 -1.16 -28.78 -0.01
N SER A 79 -2.45 -28.74 0.32
CA SER A 79 -3.23 -29.93 0.65
C SER A 79 -3.53 -30.81 -0.57
N THR A 80 -3.45 -30.25 -1.79
CA THR A 80 -3.67 -30.97 -3.05
C THR A 80 -2.42 -31.62 -3.65
N ASP A 81 -1.21 -31.32 -3.14
CA ASP A 81 0.07 -31.83 -3.68
C ASP A 81 0.53 -33.17 -3.07
N THR A 82 -0.25 -33.78 -2.17
CA THR A 82 -0.11 -35.19 -1.81
C THR A 82 -1.24 -35.99 -2.44
N VAL A 83 -0.99 -36.52 -3.64
CA VAL A 83 -1.48 -37.76 -4.27
C VAL A 83 -1.56 -37.55 -5.81
N GLU A 84 -0.45 -37.81 -6.50
CA GLU A 84 -0.48 -38.43 -7.83
C GLU A 84 -0.73 -39.94 -7.61
N GLN A 85 -1.54 -40.73 -8.34
CA GLN A 85 -2.09 -40.67 -9.71
C GLN A 85 -3.16 -41.82 -9.84
N PRO A 86 -3.67 -42.24 -11.01
CA PRO A 86 -4.99 -41.90 -11.56
C PRO A 86 -5.92 -43.12 -11.84
N GLU A 87 -7.23 -43.09 -11.51
CA GLU A 87 -8.18 -44.03 -12.16
C GLU A 87 -9.57 -43.44 -12.43
N VAL A 88 -9.96 -43.59 -13.70
CA VAL A 88 -11.26 -43.24 -14.28
C VAL A 88 -12.30 -44.27 -13.86
N ARG A 89 -13.44 -43.85 -13.28
CA ARG A 89 -14.71 -44.58 -13.46
C ARG A 89 -15.97 -43.75 -13.15
N ASN A 90 -16.90 -43.80 -14.10
CA ASN A 90 -18.23 -43.21 -14.10
C ASN A 90 -19.20 -43.94 -13.14
N MET A 91 -20.39 -43.31 -12.96
CA MET A 91 -21.70 -43.79 -12.43
C MET A 91 -22.09 -43.10 -11.10
N ALA A 92 -23.11 -42.21 -11.10
CA ALA A 92 -24.54 -42.50 -10.85
C ALA A 92 -24.72 -43.13 -9.45
N THR A 93 -25.39 -42.53 -8.45
CA THR A 93 -26.83 -42.20 -8.36
C THR A 93 -27.14 -41.43 -7.05
N GLU A 94 -28.21 -40.62 -7.07
CA GLU A 94 -29.26 -40.41 -6.04
C GLU A 94 -28.84 -39.85 -4.65
N GLU A 95 -29.09 -38.56 -4.40
CA GLU A 95 -30.30 -37.98 -3.76
C GLU A 95 -30.30 -38.10 -2.23
N GLU A 96 -30.18 -36.97 -1.53
CA GLU A 96 -31.10 -36.65 -0.43
C GLU A 96 -31.19 -35.14 -0.24
N GLU A 97 -32.40 -34.65 -0.43
CA GLU A 97 -32.81 -33.26 -0.31
C GLU A 97 -32.93 -32.85 1.16
N VAL A 98 -32.56 -31.60 1.47
CA VAL A 98 -33.35 -30.78 2.38
C VAL A 98 -33.25 -29.33 1.91
N ALA A 99 -34.39 -28.87 1.40
CA ALA A 99 -34.66 -27.49 1.03
C ALA A 99 -34.56 -26.57 2.25
N ASP A 100 -33.99 -25.38 2.04
CA ASP A 100 -34.55 -24.19 2.66
C ASP A 100 -34.37 -22.98 1.72
N ASP A 101 -35.48 -22.28 1.54
CA ASP A 101 -35.72 -21.15 0.64
C ASP A 101 -34.74 -19.99 0.83
N VAL A 102 -34.13 -19.49 -0.26
CA VAL A 102 -34.11 -18.03 -0.53
C VAL A 102 -34.03 -17.79 -2.04
N GLU A 103 -35.01 -17.04 -2.56
CA GLU A 103 -35.17 -16.60 -3.95
C GLU A 103 -33.91 -15.95 -4.54
N MET A 104 -33.56 -16.37 -5.75
CA MET A 104 -32.63 -15.70 -6.65
C MET A 104 -33.25 -14.40 -7.22
N PRO A 105 -32.61 -13.23 -7.13
CA PRO A 105 -32.91 -12.12 -8.01
C PRO A 105 -32.06 -12.24 -9.29
N ASP A 106 -32.74 -12.55 -10.39
CA ASP A 106 -32.24 -12.45 -11.77
C ASP A 106 -31.94 -10.97 -12.12
N TYR A 107 -30.70 -10.68 -12.53
CA TYR A 107 -30.30 -9.37 -13.06
C TYR A 107 -29.78 -9.45 -14.51
N ARG A 108 -30.26 -10.40 -15.32
CA ARG A 108 -30.02 -10.33 -16.78
C ARG A 108 -30.87 -9.31 -17.52
N THR A 109 -31.60 -8.44 -16.80
CA THR A 109 -32.39 -7.35 -17.39
C THR A 109 -32.00 -5.99 -16.81
N LEU A 110 -30.86 -5.44 -17.24
CA LEU A 110 -30.68 -3.99 -17.43
C LEU A 110 -29.68 -3.77 -18.58
N LYS A 111 -30.13 -4.04 -19.80
CA LYS A 111 -29.67 -3.30 -20.98
C LYS A 111 -30.75 -2.27 -21.30
N LEU A 112 -30.28 -1.04 -21.49
CA LEU A 112 -31.03 0.19 -21.79
C LEU A 112 -31.83 0.76 -20.62
N ASN A 113 -31.20 1.68 -19.89
CA ASN A 113 -31.73 3.03 -19.74
C ASN A 113 -30.55 4.00 -19.67
N LYS A 114 -30.41 4.79 -20.73
CA LYS A 114 -29.33 5.74 -21.01
C LYS A 114 -29.44 7.02 -20.16
N GLU A 115 -30.00 6.89 -18.95
CA GLU A 115 -30.38 8.02 -18.08
C GLU A 115 -29.87 7.88 -16.64
N ASN A 116 -29.27 6.73 -16.25
CA ASN A 116 -28.62 6.58 -14.93
C ASN A 116 -27.09 6.74 -14.97
N VAL A 117 -26.56 7.31 -16.05
CA VAL A 117 -25.13 7.69 -16.18
C VAL A 117 -24.79 8.95 -15.37
N HIS A 118 -25.77 9.60 -14.73
CA HIS A 118 -25.59 10.96 -14.20
C HIS A 118 -25.47 11.12 -12.68
N LEU A 119 -25.35 10.03 -11.88
CA LEU A 119 -25.31 10.12 -10.41
C LEU A 119 -23.98 9.73 -9.73
N PHE A 120 -22.94 9.39 -10.49
CA PHE A 120 -21.55 9.29 -9.99
C PHE A 120 -20.60 10.27 -10.69
N GLU A 121 -21.15 11.34 -11.26
CA GLU A 121 -20.39 12.41 -11.93
C GLU A 121 -20.58 13.79 -11.28
N ASN A 122 -21.10 13.87 -10.05
CA ASN A 122 -21.21 15.13 -9.31
C ASN A 122 -20.64 15.03 -7.89
N HIS A 123 -19.37 14.66 -7.82
CA HIS A 123 -18.40 15.60 -7.26
C HIS A 123 -17.26 15.69 -8.27
N SER A 124 -17.37 16.64 -9.21
CA SER A 124 -16.20 17.29 -9.77
C SER A 124 -15.49 18.03 -8.64
N SER A 125 -14.87 17.27 -7.74
CA SER A 125 -13.78 17.81 -6.96
C SER A 125 -12.66 17.92 -7.97
N ASP A 126 -12.50 19.12 -8.53
CA ASP A 126 -11.27 19.62 -9.15
C ASP A 126 -10.13 19.51 -8.12
N GLU A 127 -9.79 18.27 -7.74
CA GLU A 127 -8.70 17.99 -6.84
C GLU A 127 -7.44 18.16 -7.69
N GLU A 128 -6.81 19.32 -7.51
CA GLU A 128 -5.62 19.69 -8.26
C GLU A 128 -4.46 18.76 -7.88
N LEU A 129 -3.68 18.36 -8.89
CA LEU A 129 -2.45 17.60 -8.69
C LEU A 129 -1.50 18.44 -7.80
N PRO A 130 -1.09 17.93 -6.63
CA PRO A 130 -0.18 18.69 -5.78
C PRO A 130 1.17 18.95 -6.47
N PRO A 131 1.81 20.10 -6.19
CA PRO A 131 3.09 20.43 -6.78
C PRO A 131 4.18 19.47 -6.30
N ILE A 132 4.88 18.86 -7.26
CA ILE A 132 5.96 17.90 -6.98
C ILE A 132 7.29 18.65 -6.97
N LYS A 133 8.00 18.55 -5.85
CA LYS A 133 9.33 19.11 -5.65
C LYS A 133 10.37 18.02 -5.87
N LEU A 134 11.36 18.33 -6.71
CA LEU A 134 12.50 17.46 -6.97
C LEU A 134 13.68 17.93 -6.13
N GLY A 135 14.25 17.04 -5.34
CA GLY A 135 15.44 17.34 -4.55
C GLY A 135 16.73 16.98 -5.28
N GLU A 136 17.84 17.40 -4.67
CA GLU A 136 19.18 17.13 -5.19
C GLU A 136 19.50 15.63 -5.24
N THR A 137 20.16 15.22 -6.31
CA THR A 137 20.60 13.83 -6.48
C THR A 137 21.88 13.57 -5.69
N ILE A 138 21.89 12.49 -4.91
CA ILE A 138 23.09 11.99 -4.23
C ILE A 138 23.60 10.76 -4.97
N THR A 139 24.88 10.74 -5.35
CA THR A 139 25.50 9.57 -5.97
C THR A 139 26.62 9.04 -5.08
N GLU A 140 26.52 7.77 -4.69
CA GLU A 140 27.54 7.03 -3.93
C GLU A 140 27.83 5.71 -4.64
N ARG A 141 29.11 5.43 -4.94
CA ARG A 141 29.56 4.19 -5.59
C ARG A 141 28.67 3.77 -6.77
N ARG A 142 28.40 4.73 -7.66
CA ARG A 142 27.54 4.59 -8.85
C ARG A 142 26.04 4.38 -8.58
N SER A 143 25.62 4.19 -7.34
CA SER A 143 24.20 4.25 -6.98
C SER A 143 23.77 5.70 -6.83
N THR A 144 22.67 6.07 -7.48
CA THR A 144 22.11 7.43 -7.42
C THR A 144 20.76 7.40 -6.72
N PHE A 145 20.51 8.39 -5.88
CA PHE A 145 19.30 8.56 -5.09
C PHE A 145 18.73 9.95 -5.37
N GLN A 146 17.43 10.03 -5.69
CA GLN A 146 16.74 11.28 -5.90
C GLN A 146 15.45 11.31 -5.08
N PRO A 147 15.30 12.27 -4.15
CA PRO A 147 14.07 12.44 -3.41
C PRO A 147 13.09 13.34 -4.18
N HIS A 148 11.81 13.04 -4.02
CA HIS A 148 10.68 13.79 -4.53
C HIS A 148 9.73 14.02 -3.36
N LEU A 149 9.15 15.20 -3.28
CA LEU A 149 8.26 15.59 -2.20
C LEU A 149 7.00 16.21 -2.79
N ALA A 150 5.84 15.88 -2.24
CA ALA A 150 4.60 16.57 -2.54
C ALA A 150 3.75 16.77 -1.28
N PRO A 151 3.13 17.95 -1.09
CA PRO A 151 2.10 18.12 -0.07
C PRO A 151 0.90 17.26 -0.42
N VAL A 152 0.37 16.51 0.55
CA VAL A 152 -0.82 15.66 0.35
C VAL A 152 -1.72 15.74 1.57
N VAL A 153 -3.02 15.85 1.32
CA VAL A 153 -4.07 15.88 2.35
C VAL A 153 -5.09 14.75 2.17
N THR A 154 -5.03 14.02 1.05
CA THR A 154 -5.87 12.84 0.80
C THR A 154 -5.07 11.69 0.18
N PRO A 155 -5.52 10.42 0.35
CA PRO A 155 -4.94 9.27 -0.35
C PRO A 155 -5.06 9.35 -1.88
N ARG A 156 -6.05 10.11 -2.38
CA ARG A 156 -6.22 10.32 -3.83
C ARG A 156 -5.09 11.16 -4.39
N GLN A 157 -4.69 12.22 -3.69
CA GLN A 157 -3.51 13.01 -4.05
C GLN A 157 -2.22 12.20 -4.05
N VAL A 158 -2.05 11.25 -3.11
CA VAL A 158 -0.90 10.33 -3.11
C VAL A 158 -0.83 9.56 -4.43
N ARG A 159 -1.94 8.94 -4.86
CA ARG A 159 -2.01 8.22 -6.15
C ARG A 159 -1.72 9.13 -7.34
N MET A 160 -2.33 10.31 -7.38
CA MET A 160 -2.10 11.29 -8.45
C MET A 160 -0.62 11.69 -8.58
N VAL A 161 0.06 11.91 -7.46
CA VAL A 161 1.49 12.25 -7.46
C VAL A 161 2.34 11.08 -7.95
N LEU A 162 2.05 9.85 -7.50
CA LEU A 162 2.76 8.65 -7.95
C LEU A 162 2.59 8.43 -9.46
N ASP A 163 1.35 8.49 -9.96
CA ASP A 163 1.05 8.37 -11.39
C ASP A 163 1.81 9.42 -12.19
N LYS A 164 1.81 10.68 -11.72
CA LYS A 164 2.54 11.76 -12.36
C LYS A 164 4.06 11.54 -12.37
N LEU A 165 4.62 11.03 -11.28
CA LEU A 165 6.05 10.69 -11.21
C LEU A 165 6.40 9.58 -12.20
N PHE A 166 5.52 8.57 -12.37
CA PHE A 166 5.74 7.46 -13.28
C PHE A 166 5.51 7.78 -14.76
N GLU A 167 4.88 8.93 -15.10
CA GLU A 167 4.94 9.45 -16.48
C GLU A 167 6.39 9.77 -16.90
N ASN A 168 7.26 10.13 -15.94
CA ASN A 168 8.67 10.33 -16.22
C ASN A 168 9.40 8.98 -16.34
N LYS A 169 9.77 8.63 -17.58
CA LYS A 169 10.47 7.38 -17.89
C LYS A 169 11.72 7.14 -17.05
N LYS A 170 12.45 8.18 -16.65
CA LYS A 170 13.67 8.03 -15.83
C LYS A 170 13.33 7.52 -14.43
N ILE A 171 12.23 7.99 -13.86
CA ILE A 171 11.73 7.63 -12.53
C ILE A 171 11.04 6.27 -12.59
N ALA A 172 10.18 6.05 -13.58
CA ALA A 172 9.53 4.76 -13.80
C ALA A 172 10.54 3.61 -14.04
N SER A 173 11.69 3.90 -14.65
CA SER A 173 12.78 2.93 -14.84
C SER A 173 13.81 2.91 -13.71
N ALA A 174 13.55 3.58 -12.57
CA ALA A 174 14.41 3.47 -11.40
C ALA A 174 14.41 2.02 -10.89
N THR A 175 15.50 1.60 -10.24
CA THR A 175 15.58 0.25 -9.67
C THR A 175 14.58 0.08 -8.53
N HIS A 176 14.39 1.14 -7.74
CA HIS A 176 13.42 1.18 -6.64
C HIS A 176 12.85 2.61 -6.54
N ASN A 177 11.53 2.75 -6.36
CA ASN A 177 10.80 3.97 -6.07
C ASN A 177 10.13 3.86 -4.70
N ILE A 178 10.95 3.97 -3.66
CA ILE A 178 10.54 3.81 -2.26
C ILE A 178 9.71 5.02 -1.86
N TYR A 179 8.59 4.85 -1.17
CA TYR A 179 7.84 5.99 -0.68
C TYR A 179 7.27 5.79 0.71
N ALA A 180 6.97 6.91 1.37
CA ALA A 180 6.17 6.96 2.57
C ALA A 180 5.39 8.27 2.62
N TYR A 181 4.21 8.24 3.23
CA TYR A 181 3.42 9.45 3.46
C TYR A 181 2.80 9.47 4.85
N ARG A 182 2.48 10.67 5.32
CA ARG A 182 1.72 10.90 6.55
C ARG A 182 0.70 12.00 6.28
N ILE A 183 -0.57 11.69 6.40
CA ILE A 183 -1.69 12.62 6.28
C ILE A 183 -2.35 12.72 7.65
N TYR A 184 -2.47 13.93 8.17
CA TYR A 184 -3.09 14.16 9.47
C TYR A 184 -4.59 14.38 9.29
N CYS A 185 -5.40 13.58 9.98
CA CYS A 185 -6.85 13.71 10.00
C CYS A 185 -7.28 14.48 11.26
N GLU A 186 -7.72 15.72 11.07
CA GLU A 186 -8.11 16.59 12.19
C GLU A 186 -9.32 16.04 12.96
N GLU A 187 -10.30 15.46 12.26
CA GLU A 187 -11.53 14.93 12.87
C GLU A 187 -11.25 13.79 13.85
N LYS A 188 -10.35 12.88 13.48
CA LYS A 188 -10.00 11.69 14.29
C LYS A 188 -8.78 11.91 15.18
N GLN A 189 -8.15 13.08 15.10
CA GLN A 189 -6.88 13.39 15.77
C GLN A 189 -5.81 12.29 15.55
N SER A 190 -5.79 11.70 14.36
CA SER A 190 -4.96 10.55 14.03
C SER A 190 -4.25 10.72 12.68
N PHE A 191 -3.29 9.85 12.38
CA PHE A 191 -2.56 9.85 11.12
C PHE A 191 -3.01 8.71 10.22
N LEU A 192 -3.31 9.04 8.97
CA LEU A 192 -3.32 8.09 7.87
C LEU A 192 -1.94 8.07 7.25
N GLN A 193 -1.23 6.95 7.37
CA GLN A 193 0.15 6.84 6.96
C GLN A 193 0.43 5.44 6.43
N ASP A 194 1.29 5.36 5.43
CA ASP A 194 1.67 4.11 4.78
C ASP A 194 3.03 4.24 4.09
N CYS A 195 3.60 3.12 3.65
CA CYS A 195 4.89 3.08 2.96
C CYS A 195 5.03 1.88 2.03
N GLU A 196 5.90 2.02 1.03
CA GLU A 196 6.24 0.98 0.07
C GLU A 196 7.75 0.92 -0.12
N ASP A 197 8.29 -0.30 -0.13
CA ASP A 197 9.70 -0.60 -0.29
C ASP A 197 10.11 -0.67 -1.77
N ASP A 198 9.19 -1.05 -2.67
CA ASP A 198 9.45 -1.32 -4.10
C ASP A 198 10.68 -2.24 -4.31
N GLY A 199 10.73 -3.34 -3.57
CA GLY A 199 11.84 -4.30 -3.62
C GLY A 199 13.12 -3.88 -2.88
N GLU A 200 13.22 -2.65 -2.38
CA GLU A 200 14.28 -2.22 -1.46
C GLU A 200 13.87 -2.57 -0.01
N THR A 201 13.97 -3.84 0.36
CA THR A 201 13.46 -4.37 1.62
C THR A 201 13.83 -3.50 2.84
N ALA A 202 12.81 -3.17 3.64
CA ALA A 202 12.82 -2.33 4.84
C ALA A 202 13.10 -0.84 4.63
N ALA A 203 13.18 -0.32 3.39
CA ALA A 203 13.44 1.09 3.15
C ALA A 203 12.23 2.01 3.38
N GLY A 204 11.05 1.61 2.93
CA GLY A 204 9.77 2.31 3.10
C GLY A 204 9.41 2.46 4.58
N GLY A 205 9.49 1.38 5.35
CA GLY A 205 9.28 1.46 6.81
C GLY A 205 10.27 2.38 7.53
N ARG A 206 11.55 2.38 7.12
CA ARG A 206 12.57 3.31 7.65
C ARG A 206 12.29 4.76 7.25
N LEU A 207 11.79 4.97 6.04
CA LEU A 207 11.42 6.29 5.53
C LEU A 207 10.19 6.83 6.26
N LEU A 208 9.17 5.99 6.50
CA LEU A 208 8.01 6.34 7.31
C LEU A 208 8.43 6.69 8.74
N HIS A 209 9.31 5.88 9.34
CA HIS A 209 9.83 6.16 10.67
C HIS A 209 10.61 7.49 10.74
N LEU A 210 11.35 7.85 9.69
CA LEU A 210 11.98 9.16 9.58
C LEU A 210 10.93 10.29 9.62
N LEU A 211 9.83 10.17 8.85
CA LEU A 211 8.75 11.16 8.87
C LEU A 211 8.08 11.28 10.23
N GLN A 212 7.95 10.16 10.97
CA GLN A 212 7.43 10.13 12.34
C GLN A 212 8.35 10.87 13.32
N ILE A 213 9.65 10.57 13.31
CA ILE A 213 10.64 11.21 14.20
C ILE A 213 10.70 12.72 13.97
N LEU A 214 10.62 13.14 12.71
CA LEU A 214 10.62 14.55 12.32
C LEU A 214 9.26 15.25 12.52
N ASP A 215 8.26 14.53 13.02
CA ASP A 215 6.85 14.94 13.14
C ASP A 215 6.30 15.65 11.90
N VAL A 216 6.65 15.15 10.71
CA VAL A 216 6.18 15.73 9.46
C VAL A 216 4.76 15.28 9.16
N ARG A 217 3.91 16.20 8.72
CA ARG A 217 2.50 15.99 8.44
C ARG A 217 2.14 16.45 7.03
N ASN A 218 1.12 15.84 6.46
CA ASN A 218 0.54 16.17 5.15
C ASN A 218 1.56 16.18 4.01
N VAL A 219 2.39 15.14 3.97
CA VAL A 219 3.46 15.02 2.97
C VAL A 219 3.59 13.58 2.46
N LEU A 220 3.90 13.47 1.17
CA LEU A 220 4.40 12.26 0.51
C LEU A 220 5.87 12.50 0.16
N VAL A 221 6.73 11.54 0.48
CA VAL A 221 8.12 11.51 0.04
C VAL A 221 8.38 10.24 -0.74
N VAL A 222 8.94 10.39 -1.94
CA VAL A 222 9.36 9.28 -2.82
C VAL A 222 10.86 9.39 -3.06
N VAL A 223 11.62 8.34 -2.78
CA VAL A 223 13.06 8.28 -3.07
C VAL A 223 13.31 7.26 -4.17
N SER A 224 13.63 7.75 -5.36
CA SER A 224 14.04 6.91 -6.49
C SER A 224 15.51 6.56 -6.38
N ARG A 225 15.83 5.27 -6.48
CA ARG A 225 17.18 4.73 -6.48
C ARG A 225 17.49 4.09 -7.84
N TRP A 226 18.63 4.45 -8.43
CA TRP A 226 19.21 3.73 -9.58
C TRP A 226 20.44 2.96 -9.12
N TYR A 227 20.41 1.63 -9.28
CA TYR A 227 21.52 0.76 -8.92
C TYR A 227 22.66 0.86 -9.93
N GLY A 228 23.88 1.11 -9.43
CA GLY A 228 25.06 1.32 -10.27
C GLY A 228 25.93 0.09 -10.52
N GLY A 229 25.50 -1.10 -10.09
CA GLY A 229 26.28 -2.33 -10.20
C GLY A 229 27.18 -2.64 -8.98
N ILE A 230 27.18 -1.80 -7.95
CA ILE A 230 27.96 -2.01 -6.72
C ILE A 230 27.01 -2.08 -5.52
N LEU A 231 27.05 -3.18 -4.76
CA LEU A 231 26.24 -3.35 -3.56
C LEU A 231 26.73 -2.40 -2.46
N LEU A 232 25.85 -1.49 -2.02
CA LEU A 232 26.12 -0.57 -0.91
C LEU A 232 25.88 -1.21 0.47
N GLY A 233 25.23 -2.37 0.53
CA GLY A 233 24.85 -3.00 1.79
C GLY A 233 23.97 -2.06 2.64
N PRO A 234 24.11 -2.02 3.97
CA PRO A 234 23.32 -1.15 4.83
C PRO A 234 23.52 0.36 4.60
N ASP A 235 24.62 0.79 3.98
CA ASP A 235 24.90 2.21 3.77
C ASP A 235 23.88 2.89 2.84
N ARG A 236 23.23 2.13 1.96
CA ARG A 236 22.16 2.65 1.08
C ARG A 236 21.03 3.32 1.87
N PHE A 237 20.67 2.79 3.04
CA PHE A 237 19.61 3.35 3.88
C PHE A 237 19.99 4.73 4.43
N LYS A 238 21.29 4.97 4.68
CA LYS A 238 21.79 6.30 5.07
C LYS A 238 21.54 7.30 3.94
N HIS A 239 21.81 6.93 2.69
CA HIS A 239 21.59 7.81 1.54
C HIS A 239 20.10 8.07 1.27
N ILE A 240 19.25 7.04 1.38
CA ILE A 240 17.78 7.19 1.26
C ILE A 240 17.23 8.16 2.31
N ASN A 241 17.59 7.95 3.58
CA ASN A 241 17.10 8.81 4.66
C ASN A 241 17.69 10.22 4.60
N ASN A 242 18.96 10.36 4.21
CA ASN A 242 19.58 11.68 4.10
C ASN A 242 19.02 12.49 2.93
N SER A 243 18.77 11.87 1.77
CA SER A 243 18.15 12.57 0.65
C SER A 243 16.73 13.03 1.01
N ALA A 244 15.93 12.16 1.63
CA ALA A 244 14.60 12.50 2.13
C ALA A 244 14.63 13.64 3.17
N ARG A 245 15.54 13.58 4.15
CA ARG A 245 15.70 14.66 5.14
C ARG A 245 16.07 15.99 4.49
N ASN A 246 17.00 15.97 3.53
CA ASN A 246 17.46 17.19 2.88
C ASN A 246 16.32 17.92 2.15
N ILE A 247 15.46 17.20 1.41
CA ILE A 247 14.32 17.83 0.72
C ILE A 247 13.26 18.33 1.72
N LEU A 248 13.04 17.61 2.82
CA LEU A 248 12.12 18.04 3.87
C LEU A 248 12.58 19.35 4.55
N VAL A 249 13.88 19.45 4.84
CA VAL A 249 14.49 20.67 5.39
C VAL A 249 14.41 21.82 4.38
N GLN A 250 14.76 21.55 3.13
CA GLN A 250 14.75 22.55 2.06
C GLN A 250 13.35 23.14 1.84
N GLU A 251 12.32 22.30 1.86
CA GLU A 251 10.92 22.73 1.67
C GLU A 251 10.23 23.15 2.99
N GLY A 252 10.97 23.20 4.11
CA GLY A 252 10.49 23.78 5.38
C GLY A 252 9.56 22.88 6.23
N TYR A 253 9.58 21.57 6.00
CA TYR A 253 8.75 20.61 6.75
C TYR A 253 9.31 20.23 8.13
N THR A 254 10.55 20.59 8.41
CA THR A 254 11.19 20.33 9.71
C THR A 254 11.38 21.65 10.46
N SER A 255 10.84 21.74 11.69
CA SER A 255 11.17 22.82 12.62
C SER A 255 12.68 22.87 12.83
N SER A 256 13.26 24.07 12.84
CA SER A 256 14.71 24.37 12.86
C SER A 256 15.45 23.87 14.10
N ALA A 257 15.48 22.56 14.35
CA ALA A 257 16.32 21.95 15.38
C ALA A 257 17.82 21.97 15.00
N ASP A 258 18.13 22.21 13.72
CA ASP A 258 19.50 22.25 13.19
C ASP A 258 20.25 23.58 13.40
N GLU A 259 19.61 24.65 13.88
CA GLU A 259 20.32 25.87 14.27
C GLU A 259 21.12 25.70 15.59
N ALA A 260 20.78 24.70 16.41
CA ALA A 260 21.49 24.44 17.66
C ALA A 260 22.87 23.79 17.47
N SER A 261 23.15 23.16 16.32
CA SER A 261 24.39 22.42 16.07
C SER A 261 25.47 23.22 15.32
N LYS A 262 25.13 24.39 14.74
CA LYS A 262 26.10 25.28 14.04
C LYS A 262 26.64 26.44 14.90
N ALA A 263 26.08 26.71 16.08
CA ALA A 263 26.53 27.80 16.95
C ALA A 263 27.69 27.45 17.91
N GLY A 264 28.13 26.17 18.00
CA GLY A 264 29.09 25.70 19.01
C GLY A 264 30.57 25.58 18.58
N GLY A 265 30.97 26.09 17.41
CA GLY A 265 32.25 25.73 16.79
C GLY A 265 33.17 26.89 16.39
N LYS A 266 33.52 27.82 17.29
CA LYS A 266 34.66 28.73 17.06
C LYS A 266 35.56 28.91 18.29
N ASN A 267 36.86 28.76 18.02
CA ASN A 267 38.06 29.16 18.76
C ASN A 267 38.62 28.22 19.86
N LYS A 268 39.59 27.40 19.46
CA LYS A 268 40.80 27.17 20.28
C LYS A 268 42.05 27.36 19.44
N LYS A 269 42.59 28.59 19.44
CA LYS A 269 43.89 28.93 18.86
C LYS A 269 44.97 28.89 19.96
N SER A 270 46.07 28.22 19.63
CA SER A 270 47.44 28.35 20.17
C SER A 270 47.79 27.79 21.56
N LYS A 271 48.79 26.89 21.58
CA LYS A 271 50.07 27.19 22.24
C LYS A 271 51.20 26.33 21.66
N SER A 272 52.08 26.98 20.91
CA SER A 272 53.40 26.50 20.53
C SER A 272 54.30 26.41 21.76
N LYS A 273 55.08 25.33 21.89
CA LYS A 273 56.14 25.19 22.90
C LYS A 273 57.48 25.12 22.18
N LYS A 274 58.28 26.18 22.34
CA LYS A 274 59.70 26.24 21.96
C LYS A 274 60.49 25.23 22.81
N THR A 275 61.31 24.42 22.17
CA THR A 275 62.41 23.68 22.83
C THR A 275 63.69 24.50 22.65
N LYS A 276 64.45 24.60 23.73
CA LYS A 276 65.75 25.25 23.84
C LYS A 276 66.82 24.17 23.78
#